data_AF-A0A6C0CXF3-F1
#
_entry.id   AF-A0A6C0CXF3-F1
#
_cell.length_a   1.000
_cell.length_b   1.000
_cell.length_c   1.000
_cell.angle_alpha   90.00
_cell.angle_beta   90.00
_cell.angle_gamma   90.00
#
_symmetry.space_group_name_H-M   'P 1'
#
loop_
_entity.id
_entity.type
_entity.pdbx_description
1 polymer ?
#
loop_
_entity_poly.entity_id
_entity_poly.type
_entity_poly.pdbx_seq_one_letter_code
_entity_poly.pdbx_strand_id
1 'polypeptide(L)'
;MSEFKICFVIANKYVRGYNTYIKTYVENINTFYKECFILIVDNNSNHFEEDIHFDYTNVKILTNVSDSKFELGAYNFGINYLLENNIANSYKYFIFTQDTFVLTKYYDFSNLLENNVMACPLVRSSEGLFFHEHTSGMPAHSNHKDFSLIRDVLSNLNLIDCANKLTFCWANSFVLNNNKLTDFLELTKNIKIDCKIHSEYSERYLAGILYHLNNNISSSVEKIILDDFMYDIKFERGAIITLDYFIKYIHVKTELTKDE
;
A
#
# COMPACT_ATOMS: atom_id res chain seq x y z
N MET A 1 -8.10 -14.25 24.31
CA MET A 1 -8.74 -14.12 22.99
C MET A 1 -7.89 -14.90 22.00
N SER A 2 -8.48 -15.65 21.08
CA SER A 2 -7.71 -16.34 20.04
C SER A 2 -7.04 -15.30 19.15
N GLU A 3 -5.71 -15.27 19.16
CA GLU A 3 -4.91 -14.46 18.25
C GLU A 3 -5.23 -14.93 16.81
N PHE A 4 -5.67 -14.01 15.95
CA PHE A 4 -6.00 -14.32 14.56
C PHE A 4 -4.76 -14.10 13.71
N LYS A 5 -4.59 -14.95 12.70
CA LYS A 5 -3.40 -14.93 11.86
C LYS A 5 -3.45 -13.80 10.85
N ILE A 6 -2.29 -13.17 10.65
CA ILE A 6 -2.08 -12.06 9.70
C ILE A 6 -1.21 -12.53 8.53
N CYS A 7 -1.60 -12.17 7.31
CA CYS A 7 -0.75 -12.35 6.14
C CYS A 7 -0.24 -10.99 5.67
N PHE A 8 1.06 -10.87 5.42
CA PHE A 8 1.68 -9.70 4.83
C PHE A 8 1.94 -9.97 3.35
N VAL A 9 1.56 -9.03 2.49
CA VAL A 9 1.85 -9.04 1.06
C VAL A 9 2.67 -7.79 0.76
N ILE A 10 3.96 -8.00 0.52
CA ILE A 10 4.93 -6.92 0.37
C ILE A 10 5.32 -6.81 -1.10
N ALA A 11 4.95 -5.70 -1.73
CA ALA A 11 5.45 -5.36 -3.05
C ALA A 11 6.91 -4.92 -2.93
N ASN A 12 7.79 -5.60 -3.65
CA ASN A 12 9.21 -5.31 -3.66
C ASN A 12 9.65 -4.88 -5.07
N LYS A 13 10.54 -3.88 -5.14
CA LYS A 13 11.29 -3.59 -6.36
C LYS A 13 12.71 -3.17 -5.99
N TYR A 14 13.62 -4.13 -6.05
CA TYR A 14 15.06 -3.88 -5.98
C TYR A 14 15.65 -3.47 -7.34
N VAL A 15 16.47 -2.41 -7.34
CA VAL A 15 17.34 -2.02 -8.46
C VAL A 15 18.72 -1.76 -7.88
N ARG A 16 19.80 -2.11 -8.58
CA ARG A 16 21.16 -1.94 -8.07
C ARG A 16 21.42 -0.47 -7.69
N GLY A 17 21.88 -0.24 -6.44
CA GLY A 17 22.06 1.10 -5.88
C GLY A 17 20.81 1.69 -5.20
N TYR A 18 19.71 0.93 -5.12
CA TYR A 18 18.56 1.21 -4.27
C TYR A 18 18.68 0.42 -2.97
N ASN A 19 18.46 1.07 -1.83
CA ASN A 19 18.39 0.38 -0.54
C ASN A 19 17.00 -0.23 -0.39
N THR A 20 16.89 -1.55 -0.49
CA THR A 20 15.69 -2.25 -0.04
C THR A 20 15.76 -2.45 1.48
N TYR A 21 14.61 -2.32 2.15
CA TYR A 21 14.49 -2.54 3.59
C TYR A 21 13.76 -3.84 3.93
N ILE A 22 13.61 -4.74 2.94
CA ILE A 22 12.82 -5.95 3.08
C ILE A 22 13.34 -6.90 4.17
N LYS A 23 14.65 -6.97 4.40
CA LYS A 23 15.25 -7.75 5.51
C LYS A 23 14.76 -7.26 6.86
N THR A 24 14.96 -5.98 7.14
CA THR A 24 14.48 -5.32 8.35
C THR A 24 12.98 -5.45 8.51
N TYR A 25 12.22 -5.33 7.41
CA TYR A 25 10.77 -5.49 7.48
C TYR A 25 10.35 -6.92 7.87
N VAL A 26 10.93 -7.95 7.24
CA VAL A 26 10.67 -9.34 7.60
C VAL A 26 11.02 -9.64 9.05
N GLU A 27 12.15 -9.12 9.54
CA GLU A 27 12.57 -9.25 10.94
C GLU A 27 11.56 -8.60 11.90
N ASN A 28 11.10 -7.39 11.59
CA ASN A 28 10.13 -6.68 12.40
C ASN A 28 8.78 -7.41 12.43
N ILE A 29 8.30 -7.90 11.28
CA ILE A 29 7.05 -8.66 11.22
C ILE A 29 7.14 -9.91 12.10
N ASN A 30 8.21 -10.70 11.98
CA ASN A 30 8.39 -11.91 12.80
C ASN A 30 8.56 -11.60 14.29
N THR A 31 9.10 -10.42 14.63
CA THR A 31 9.19 -9.95 16.01
C THR A 31 7.81 -9.60 16.58
N PHE A 32 6.98 -8.92 15.80
CA PHE A 32 5.67 -8.43 16.24
C PHE A 32 4.55 -9.48 16.13
N TYR A 33 4.61 -10.40 15.16
CA TYR A 33 3.56 -11.35 14.85
C TYR A 33 4.10 -12.78 14.79
N LYS A 34 3.80 -13.57 15.84
CA LYS A 34 4.27 -14.96 15.94
C LYS A 34 3.59 -15.89 14.94
N GLU A 35 2.30 -15.68 14.68
CA GLU A 35 1.52 -16.47 13.73
C GLU A 35 1.17 -15.66 12.48
N CYS A 36 2.18 -15.41 11.64
CA CYS A 36 2.01 -14.71 10.38
C CYS A 36 2.57 -15.49 9.19
N PHE A 37 2.15 -15.10 7.99
CA PHE A 37 2.79 -15.47 6.73
C PHE A 37 3.19 -14.21 5.98
N ILE A 38 4.36 -14.23 5.36
CA ILE A 38 4.93 -13.10 4.64
C ILE A 38 5.13 -13.52 3.20
N LEU A 39 4.37 -12.90 2.32
CA LEU A 39 4.48 -13.04 0.88
C LEU A 39 5.17 -11.81 0.30
N ILE A 40 6.40 -11.98 -0.19
CA ILE A 40 7.13 -10.94 -0.89
C ILE A 40 6.90 -11.16 -2.37
N VAL A 41 6.36 -10.14 -3.05
CA VAL A 41 6.14 -10.18 -4.49
C VAL A 41 7.11 -9.21 -5.15
N ASP A 42 8.15 -9.78 -5.73
CA ASP A 42 9.20 -9.07 -6.44
C ASP A 42 8.72 -8.63 -7.83
N ASN A 43 8.75 -7.32 -8.09
CA ASN A 43 8.36 -6.72 -9.36
C ASN A 43 9.46 -6.83 -10.44
N ASN A 44 9.97 -8.05 -10.62
CA ASN A 44 10.99 -8.41 -11.61
C ASN A 44 12.27 -7.60 -11.43
N SER A 45 12.91 -7.73 -10.29
CA SER A 45 14.18 -7.10 -9.96
C SER A 45 15.34 -7.89 -10.53
N ASN A 46 16.30 -7.18 -11.12
CA ASN A 46 17.43 -7.82 -11.82
C ASN A 46 18.39 -8.59 -10.89
N HIS A 47 18.34 -8.35 -9.58
CA HIS A 47 19.34 -8.83 -8.61
C HIS A 47 18.73 -9.29 -7.27
N PHE A 48 17.42 -9.51 -7.20
CA PHE A 48 16.77 -9.76 -5.90
C PHE A 48 17.22 -11.06 -5.23
N GLU A 49 17.41 -12.12 -6.01
CA GLU A 49 17.79 -13.44 -5.49
C GLU A 49 19.25 -13.53 -5.02
N GLU A 50 20.14 -12.64 -5.49
CA GLU A 50 21.57 -12.69 -5.19
C GLU A 50 21.90 -12.18 -3.77
N ASP A 51 21.07 -11.30 -3.21
CA ASP A 51 21.39 -10.55 -1.99
C ASP A 51 20.47 -10.84 -0.79
N ILE A 52 19.36 -11.57 -0.99
CA ILE A 52 18.29 -11.69 0.01
C ILE A 52 17.96 -13.15 0.30
N HIS A 53 18.51 -13.64 1.42
CA HIS A 53 18.12 -14.90 2.06
C HIS A 53 17.43 -14.59 3.39
N PHE A 54 16.31 -15.28 3.65
CA PHE A 54 15.61 -15.26 4.93
C PHE A 54 15.71 -16.62 5.61
N ASP A 55 16.00 -16.66 6.90
CA ASP A 55 15.99 -17.90 7.72
C ASP A 55 14.62 -18.14 8.36
N TYR A 56 13.55 -17.79 7.64
CA TYR A 56 12.18 -17.82 8.13
C TYR A 56 11.32 -18.75 7.26
N THR A 57 10.67 -19.73 7.88
CA THR A 57 9.84 -20.73 7.17
C THR A 57 8.48 -20.19 6.73
N ASN A 58 8.05 -19.08 7.32
CA ASN A 58 6.80 -18.39 7.00
C ASN A 58 6.97 -17.28 5.94
N VAL A 59 8.13 -17.20 5.29
CA VAL A 59 8.41 -16.24 4.21
C VAL A 59 8.37 -16.97 2.86
N LYS A 60 7.61 -16.44 1.92
CA LYS A 60 7.58 -16.88 0.53
C LYS A 60 7.89 -15.70 -0.39
N ILE A 61 8.75 -15.94 -1.37
CA ILE A 61 9.09 -14.97 -2.40
C ILE A 61 8.46 -15.45 -3.72
N LEU A 62 7.87 -14.51 -4.46
CA LEU A 62 7.37 -14.71 -5.82
C LEU A 62 7.94 -13.63 -6.74
N THR A 63 8.13 -13.98 -8.01
CA THR A 63 8.46 -13.01 -9.07
C THR A 63 7.19 -12.67 -9.84
N ASN A 64 6.80 -11.40 -9.85
CA ASN A 64 5.65 -10.90 -10.61
C ASN A 64 5.96 -10.92 -12.12
N VAL A 65 5.38 -11.91 -12.81
CA VAL A 65 5.49 -12.08 -14.27
C VAL A 65 4.41 -11.33 -15.06
N SER A 66 3.51 -10.59 -14.39
CA SER A 66 2.45 -9.84 -15.08
C SER A 66 2.97 -8.58 -15.78
N ASP A 67 2.21 -8.07 -16.74
CA ASP A 67 2.51 -6.81 -17.43
C ASP A 67 2.35 -5.58 -16.53
N SER A 68 1.52 -5.67 -15.49
CA SER A 68 1.34 -4.57 -14.54
C SER A 68 2.56 -4.49 -13.63
N LYS A 69 3.34 -3.43 -13.83
CA LYS A 69 4.46 -3.08 -12.95
C LYS A 69 3.92 -2.20 -11.80
N PHE A 70 4.72 -1.94 -10.76
CA PHE A 70 4.33 -1.23 -9.52
C PHE A 70 3.52 -2.05 -8.50
N GLU A 71 3.21 -1.45 -7.35
CA GLU A 71 2.70 -2.13 -6.15
C GLU A 71 1.38 -2.86 -6.42
N LEU A 72 0.45 -2.24 -7.16
CA LEU A 72 -0.84 -2.87 -7.46
C LEU A 72 -0.69 -4.16 -8.27
N GLY A 73 0.24 -4.19 -9.22
CA GLY A 73 0.54 -5.39 -10.00
C GLY A 73 1.06 -6.52 -9.11
N ALA A 74 1.98 -6.19 -8.21
CA ALA A 74 2.48 -7.12 -7.19
C ALA A 74 1.36 -7.61 -6.26
N TYR A 75 0.48 -6.73 -5.78
CA TYR A 75 -0.63 -7.09 -4.91
C TYR A 75 -1.61 -8.04 -5.61
N ASN A 76 -2.01 -7.74 -6.85
CA ASN A 76 -2.92 -8.60 -7.61
C ASN A 76 -2.28 -9.98 -7.87
N PHE A 77 -0.99 -10.02 -8.22
CA PHE A 77 -0.25 -11.27 -8.40
C PHE A 77 -0.19 -12.08 -7.10
N GLY A 78 0.11 -11.42 -5.97
CA GLY A 78 0.13 -12.04 -4.65
C GLY A 78 -1.25 -12.58 -4.23
N ILE A 79 -2.32 -11.82 -4.45
CA ILE A 79 -3.69 -12.25 -4.16
C ILE A 79 -4.05 -13.51 -4.95
N ASN A 80 -3.76 -13.54 -6.26
CA ASN A 80 -4.00 -14.74 -7.08
C ASN A 80 -3.29 -15.96 -6.50
N TYR A 81 -2.01 -15.84 -6.17
CA TYR A 81 -1.26 -16.93 -5.55
C TYR A 81 -1.91 -17.39 -4.23
N LEU A 82 -2.31 -16.46 -3.35
CA LEU A 82 -2.93 -16.79 -2.07
C LEU A 82 -4.27 -17.53 -2.24
N LEU A 83 -5.07 -17.15 -3.23
CA LEU A 83 -6.35 -17.78 -3.54
C LEU A 83 -6.16 -19.16 -4.17
N GLU A 84 -5.32 -19.29 -5.20
CA GLU A 84 -5.06 -20.54 -5.93
C GLU A 84 -4.46 -21.63 -5.02
N ASN A 85 -3.67 -21.23 -4.02
CA ASN A 85 -3.04 -22.16 -3.08
C ASN A 85 -3.85 -22.35 -1.78
N ASN A 86 -5.09 -21.85 -1.71
CA ASN A 86 -5.96 -21.92 -0.53
C ASN A 86 -5.35 -21.35 0.77
N ILE A 87 -4.34 -20.48 0.65
CA ILE A 87 -3.68 -19.83 1.79
C ILE A 87 -4.61 -18.80 2.39
N ALA A 88 -5.41 -18.11 1.55
CA ALA A 88 -6.30 -17.03 1.93
C ALA A 88 -7.23 -17.36 3.12
N ASN A 89 -7.70 -18.61 3.19
CA ASN A 89 -8.64 -19.08 4.22
C ASN A 89 -8.01 -19.23 5.61
N SER A 90 -6.68 -19.24 5.71
CA SER A 90 -5.95 -19.43 6.97
C SER A 90 -5.70 -18.12 7.73
N TYR A 91 -5.97 -16.97 7.12
CA TYR A 91 -5.66 -15.65 7.67
C TYR A 91 -6.91 -14.78 7.67
N LYS A 92 -7.12 -13.99 8.72
CA LYS A 92 -8.31 -13.14 8.84
C LYS A 92 -8.13 -11.81 8.12
N TYR A 93 -6.93 -11.25 8.22
CA TYR A 93 -6.55 -9.98 7.61
C TYR A 93 -5.25 -10.11 6.82
N PHE A 94 -5.19 -9.32 5.75
CA PHE A 94 -4.08 -9.21 4.83
C PHE A 94 -3.59 -7.77 4.84
N ILE A 95 -2.30 -7.58 5.05
CA ILE A 95 -1.64 -6.28 5.02
C ILE A 95 -0.88 -6.18 3.71
N PHE A 96 -1.23 -5.18 2.92
CA PHE A 96 -0.58 -4.85 1.67
C PHE A 96 0.29 -3.62 1.88
N THR A 97 1.54 -3.69 1.46
CA THR A 97 2.56 -2.67 1.74
C THR A 97 3.70 -2.77 0.73
N GLN A 98 4.54 -1.75 0.66
CA GLN A 98 5.80 -1.79 -0.09
C GLN A 98 7.01 -1.99 0.85
N ASP A 99 8.12 -2.46 0.30
CA ASP A 99 9.36 -2.75 1.04
C ASP A 99 9.98 -1.51 1.71
N THR A 100 9.64 -0.31 1.24
CA THR A 100 10.03 0.97 1.88
C THR A 100 9.10 1.45 2.97
N PHE A 101 7.91 0.85 3.13
CA PHE A 101 6.97 1.13 4.22
C PHE A 101 7.14 0.11 5.34
N VAL A 102 8.29 0.18 6.03
CA VAL A 102 8.66 -0.77 7.08
C VAL A 102 7.80 -0.59 8.32
N LEU A 103 7.26 -1.69 8.81
CA LEU A 103 6.55 -1.73 10.08
C LEU A 103 7.52 -1.54 11.25
N THR A 104 7.29 -0.54 12.10
CA THR A 104 8.13 -0.22 13.26
C THR A 104 7.49 -0.55 14.61
N LYS A 105 6.22 -0.96 14.62
CA LYS A 105 5.46 -1.29 15.83
C LYS A 105 4.40 -2.34 15.55
N TYR A 106 3.89 -2.98 16.59
CA TYR A 106 2.73 -3.86 16.49
C TYR A 106 1.45 -3.06 16.21
N TYR A 107 0.72 -3.43 15.16
CA TYR A 107 -0.65 -2.98 14.94
C TYR A 107 -1.64 -3.93 15.59
N ASP A 108 -2.48 -3.38 16.48
CA ASP A 108 -3.59 -4.10 17.09
C ASP A 108 -4.84 -4.01 16.21
N PHE A 109 -5.28 -5.15 15.65
CA PHE A 109 -6.49 -5.21 14.82
C PHE A 109 -7.75 -5.60 15.60
N SER A 110 -7.70 -5.64 16.94
CA SER A 110 -8.89 -5.90 17.77
C SER A 110 -10.01 -4.90 17.46
N ASN A 111 -9.65 -3.62 17.28
CA ASN A 111 -10.58 -2.58 16.88
C ASN A 111 -11.20 -2.82 15.48
N LEU A 112 -10.44 -3.39 14.54
CA LEU A 112 -10.98 -3.72 13.22
C LEU A 112 -12.01 -4.85 13.32
N LEU A 113 -11.75 -5.85 14.15
CA LEU A 113 -12.68 -6.96 14.39
C LEU A 113 -13.96 -6.48 15.06
N GLU A 114 -13.83 -5.73 16.15
CA GLU A 114 -14.98 -5.21 16.92
C GLU A 114 -15.91 -4.36 16.05
N ASN A 115 -15.34 -3.59 15.13
CA ASN A 115 -16.09 -2.72 14.22
C ASN A 115 -16.40 -3.36 12.87
N ASN A 116 -16.11 -4.65 12.67
CA ASN A 116 -16.29 -5.36 11.40
C ASN A 116 -15.69 -4.61 10.19
N VAL A 117 -14.50 -4.03 10.36
CA VAL A 117 -13.78 -3.33 9.29
C VAL A 117 -13.29 -4.36 8.28
N MET A 118 -13.70 -4.18 7.02
CA MET A 118 -13.44 -5.10 5.92
C MET A 118 -12.27 -4.63 5.04
N ALA A 119 -12.05 -3.33 4.96
CA ALA A 119 -10.95 -2.74 4.19
C ALA A 119 -10.62 -1.36 4.76
N CYS A 120 -9.33 -1.03 4.89
CA CYS A 120 -8.93 0.32 5.30
C CYS A 120 -7.46 0.61 4.99
N PRO A 121 -7.06 1.87 4.82
CA PRO A 121 -5.65 2.24 4.86
C PRO A 121 -4.99 1.87 6.19
N LEU A 122 -3.70 1.51 6.15
CA LEU A 122 -2.91 1.36 7.37
C LEU A 122 -2.82 2.71 8.09
N VAL A 123 -2.43 3.74 7.35
CA VAL A 123 -2.34 5.12 7.83
C VAL A 123 -3.37 5.95 7.08
N ARG A 124 -4.21 6.67 7.82
CA ARG A 124 -4.97 7.78 7.24
C ARG A 124 -4.32 9.12 7.57
N SER A 125 -4.37 10.02 6.60
CA SER A 125 -4.31 11.45 6.81
C SER A 125 -5.53 11.94 7.62
N SER A 126 -5.32 12.78 8.63
CA SER A 126 -6.40 13.49 9.35
C SER A 126 -7.12 14.52 8.49
N GLU A 127 -6.48 15.00 7.42
CA GLU A 127 -7.04 15.99 6.52
C GLU A 127 -7.39 15.33 5.19
N GLY A 128 -8.55 15.64 4.64
CA GLY A 128 -8.82 15.38 3.22
C GLY A 128 -7.90 16.26 2.40
N LEU A 129 -6.60 15.92 2.32
CA LEU A 129 -5.50 16.83 1.99
C LEU A 129 -5.46 17.27 0.53
N PHE A 130 -6.57 17.09 -0.20
CA PHE A 130 -6.75 17.62 -1.54
C PHE A 130 -8.18 18.08 -1.86
N PHE A 131 -9.12 18.03 -0.92
CA PHE A 131 -10.47 18.60 -1.09
C PHE A 131 -10.77 19.73 -0.11
N HIS A 132 -9.81 20.11 0.74
CA HIS A 132 -9.86 21.37 1.46
C HIS A 132 -9.44 22.54 0.56
N GLU A 133 -10.19 22.74 -0.51
CA GLU A 133 -10.66 24.07 -0.86
C GLU A 133 -12.16 23.89 -1.22
N HIS A 134 -13.03 24.64 -0.55
CA HIS A 134 -14.44 24.84 -0.91
C HIS A 134 -15.44 23.66 -0.86
N THR A 135 -15.85 23.28 0.36
CA THR A 135 -17.25 22.95 0.64
C THR A 135 -18.12 24.22 0.59
N SER A 136 -18.28 24.78 -0.61
CA SER A 136 -19.42 25.60 -1.08
C SER A 136 -19.14 26.05 -2.52
N GLY A 137 -19.26 25.10 -3.45
CA GLY A 137 -18.89 25.28 -4.86
C GLY A 137 -17.44 24.87 -5.09
N MET A 138 -17.21 23.95 -6.03
CA MET A 138 -15.92 23.35 -6.34
C MET A 138 -14.73 24.32 -6.22
N PRO A 139 -13.60 23.88 -5.64
CA PRO A 139 -12.37 24.65 -5.75
C PRO A 139 -11.90 24.66 -7.19
N ALA A 140 -12.04 25.83 -7.81
CA ALA A 140 -11.18 26.20 -8.91
C ALA A 140 -9.74 26.20 -8.39
N HIS A 141 -8.86 25.42 -9.03
CA HIS A 141 -7.39 25.55 -9.02
C HIS A 141 -6.51 24.52 -8.30
N SER A 142 -7.03 23.38 -7.80
CA SER A 142 -6.21 22.16 -7.92
C SER A 142 -6.32 21.72 -9.38
N ASN A 143 -5.24 21.78 -10.15
CA ASN A 143 -5.20 21.50 -11.60
C ASN A 143 -6.28 20.50 -12.05
N HIS A 144 -7.22 20.94 -12.91
CA HIS A 144 -8.30 20.11 -13.46
C HIS A 144 -7.87 18.74 -14.02
N LYS A 145 -6.57 18.57 -14.33
CA LYS A 145 -5.96 17.31 -14.77
C LYS A 145 -5.95 16.23 -13.69
N ASP A 146 -5.80 16.60 -12.42
CA ASP A 146 -5.57 15.64 -11.32
C ASP A 146 -6.84 14.89 -10.94
N PHE A 147 -7.96 15.61 -10.85
CA PHE A 147 -9.27 14.97 -10.64
C PHE A 147 -9.70 14.17 -11.86
N SER A 148 -9.31 14.57 -13.08
CA SER A 148 -9.68 13.86 -14.31
C SER A 148 -9.13 12.42 -14.35
N LEU A 149 -7.94 12.19 -13.80
CA LEU A 149 -7.32 10.85 -13.75
C LEU A 149 -8.05 9.89 -12.80
N ILE A 150 -8.66 10.40 -11.73
CA ILE A 150 -9.38 9.57 -10.74
C ILE A 150 -10.89 9.54 -10.97
N ARG A 151 -11.43 10.48 -11.75
CA ARG A 151 -12.87 10.64 -11.98
C ARG A 151 -13.51 9.38 -12.53
N ASP A 152 -12.91 8.77 -13.55
CA ASP A 152 -13.48 7.59 -14.21
C ASP A 152 -13.58 6.40 -13.25
N VAL A 153 -12.55 6.21 -12.40
CA VAL A 153 -12.56 5.16 -11.38
C VAL A 153 -13.62 5.43 -10.31
N LEU A 154 -13.68 6.65 -9.78
CA LEU A 154 -14.70 7.01 -8.79
C LEU A 154 -16.12 6.96 -9.38
N SER A 155 -16.29 7.28 -10.66
CA SER A 155 -17.57 7.17 -11.38
C SER A 155 -18.01 5.72 -11.46
N ASN A 156 -17.12 4.82 -11.86
CA ASN A 156 -17.41 3.39 -11.96
C ASN A 156 -17.79 2.75 -10.62
N LEU A 157 -17.26 3.30 -9.51
CA LEU A 157 -17.59 2.87 -8.15
C LEU A 157 -18.79 3.59 -7.54
N ASN A 158 -19.43 4.53 -8.26
CA ASN A 158 -20.48 5.42 -7.74
C ASN A 158 -20.05 6.23 -6.50
N LEU A 159 -18.78 6.69 -6.48
CA LEU A 159 -18.16 7.39 -5.36
C LEU A 159 -17.87 8.87 -5.62
N ILE A 160 -18.20 9.42 -6.79
CA ILE A 160 -17.92 10.83 -7.12
C ILE A 160 -18.45 11.77 -6.04
N ASP A 161 -19.71 11.58 -5.64
CA ASP A 161 -20.39 12.45 -4.65
C ASP A 161 -19.88 12.27 -3.22
N CYS A 162 -19.05 11.24 -3.00
CA CYS A 162 -18.41 10.95 -1.72
C CYS A 162 -16.89 11.19 -1.76
N ALA A 163 -16.35 11.84 -2.81
CA ALA A 163 -14.92 12.07 -2.95
C ALA A 163 -14.30 12.80 -1.74
N ASN A 164 -15.06 13.70 -1.11
CA ASN A 164 -14.66 14.42 0.10
C ASN A 164 -14.58 13.54 1.37
N LYS A 165 -15.13 12.33 1.33
CA LYS A 165 -15.08 11.35 2.45
C LYS A 165 -13.93 10.35 2.29
N LEU A 166 -13.29 10.32 1.13
CA LEU A 166 -12.21 9.40 0.85
C LEU A 166 -10.97 9.81 1.63
N THR A 167 -10.40 8.85 2.34
CA THR A 167 -9.12 9.02 3.02
C THR A 167 -7.97 8.92 2.01
N PHE A 168 -6.75 9.05 2.49
CA PHE A 168 -5.56 8.78 1.69
C PHE A 168 -5.02 7.39 2.02
N CYS A 169 -4.72 6.57 1.01
CA CYS A 169 -4.05 5.29 1.20
C CYS A 169 -2.53 5.48 1.05
N TRP A 170 -1.91 6.09 2.07
CA TRP A 170 -0.50 6.46 2.00
C TRP A 170 0.39 5.26 1.67
N ALA A 171 1.36 5.48 0.78
CA ALA A 171 2.33 4.47 0.34
C ALA A 171 1.66 3.20 -0.26
N ASN A 172 0.42 3.31 -0.75
CA ASN A 172 -0.37 2.16 -1.20
C ASN A 172 -0.45 1.06 -0.13
N SER A 173 -0.45 1.45 1.15
CA SER A 173 -0.41 0.55 2.30
C SER A 173 -1.77 0.43 2.97
N PHE A 174 -2.34 -0.78 2.99
CA PHE A 174 -3.71 -1.02 3.44
C PHE A 174 -3.93 -2.42 4.00
N VAL A 175 -5.11 -2.60 4.59
CA VAL A 175 -5.58 -3.87 5.14
C VAL A 175 -6.84 -4.30 4.42
N LEU A 176 -6.93 -5.59 4.10
CA LEU A 176 -8.16 -6.24 3.65
C LEU A 176 -8.53 -7.40 4.58
N ASN A 177 -9.82 -7.57 4.84
CA ASN A 177 -10.34 -8.81 5.35
C ASN A 177 -10.29 -9.89 4.27
N ASN A 178 -10.10 -11.15 4.66
CA ASN A 178 -9.96 -12.26 3.73
C ASN A 178 -11.12 -12.39 2.73
N ASN A 179 -12.34 -12.10 3.17
CA ASN A 179 -13.53 -12.14 2.32
C ASN A 179 -13.58 -11.02 1.25
N LYS A 180 -12.66 -10.05 1.29
CA LYS A 180 -12.56 -8.94 0.33
C LYS A 180 -11.45 -9.10 -0.70
N LEU A 181 -10.64 -10.15 -0.64
CA LEU A 181 -9.56 -10.37 -1.59
C LEU A 181 -10.05 -10.49 -3.04
N THR A 182 -11.10 -11.29 -3.28
CA THR A 182 -11.67 -11.47 -4.62
C THR A 182 -12.34 -10.21 -5.13
N ASP A 183 -13.11 -9.52 -4.27
CA ASP A 183 -13.75 -8.24 -4.63
C ASP A 183 -12.69 -7.20 -5.02
N PHE A 184 -11.61 -7.09 -4.23
CA PHE A 184 -10.51 -6.18 -4.53
C PHE A 184 -9.86 -6.49 -5.87
N LEU A 185 -9.51 -7.76 -6.10
CA LEU A 185 -8.90 -8.21 -7.35
C LEU A 185 -9.79 -7.89 -8.56
N GLU A 186 -11.10 -8.10 -8.46
CA GLU A 186 -12.04 -7.81 -9.55
C GLU A 186 -12.09 -6.32 -9.89
N LEU A 187 -12.02 -5.45 -8.88
CA LEU A 187 -11.99 -4.00 -9.06
C LEU A 187 -10.66 -3.49 -9.64
N THR A 188 -9.55 -4.16 -9.33
CA THR A 188 -8.20 -3.69 -9.69
C THR A 188 -7.61 -4.38 -10.91
N LYS A 189 -8.18 -5.51 -11.39
CA LYS A 189 -7.60 -6.33 -12.47
C LYS A 189 -7.32 -5.57 -13.78
N ASN A 190 -8.10 -4.52 -14.05
CA ASN A 190 -7.99 -3.73 -15.27
C ASN A 190 -7.19 -2.43 -15.08
N ILE A 191 -6.78 -2.11 -13.85
CA ILE A 191 -5.99 -0.92 -13.56
C ILE A 191 -4.54 -1.22 -13.91
N LYS A 192 -4.01 -0.46 -14.89
CA LYS A 192 -2.60 -0.53 -15.27
C LYS A 192 -1.89 0.73 -14.79
N ILE A 193 -0.86 0.54 -13.99
CA ILE A 193 0.07 1.60 -13.62
C ILE A 193 1.32 1.42 -14.47
N ASP A 194 1.59 2.39 -15.33
CA ASP A 194 2.70 2.37 -16.29
C ASP A 194 3.71 3.49 -16.04
N CYS A 195 3.36 4.48 -15.21
CA CYS A 195 4.25 5.58 -14.87
C CYS A 195 4.11 6.04 -13.40
N LYS A 196 5.10 6.83 -12.96
CA LYS A 196 5.19 7.41 -11.61
C LYS A 196 3.96 8.22 -11.22
N ILE A 197 3.50 9.10 -12.12
CA ILE A 197 2.37 9.99 -11.85
C ILE A 197 1.12 9.16 -11.54
N HIS A 198 0.88 8.10 -12.32
CA HIS A 198 -0.22 7.17 -12.06
C HIS A 198 -0.06 6.41 -10.73
N SER A 199 1.16 6.09 -10.31
CA SER A 199 1.45 5.52 -8.99
C SER A 199 1.19 6.51 -7.84
N GLU A 200 1.49 7.80 -7.97
CA GLU A 200 1.16 8.78 -6.91
C GLU A 200 -0.37 8.97 -6.78
N TYR A 201 -1.09 9.02 -7.90
CA TYR A 201 -2.56 9.05 -7.86
C TYR A 201 -3.17 7.71 -7.45
N SER A 202 -2.36 6.64 -7.41
CA SER A 202 -2.85 5.33 -7.04
C SER A 202 -3.34 5.23 -5.61
N GLU A 203 -2.71 6.00 -4.73
CA GLU A 203 -3.05 6.13 -3.32
C GLU A 203 -4.50 6.65 -3.13
N ARG A 204 -5.03 7.42 -4.10
CA ARG A 204 -6.40 7.97 -4.06
C ARG A 204 -7.44 6.99 -4.58
N TYR A 205 -7.18 6.33 -5.71
CA TYR A 205 -8.13 5.34 -6.20
C TYR A 205 -8.21 4.16 -5.23
N LEU A 206 -7.07 3.76 -4.64
CA LEU A 206 -7.04 2.70 -3.62
C LEU A 206 -7.91 3.09 -2.44
N ALA A 207 -7.81 4.33 -1.95
CA ALA A 207 -8.69 4.77 -0.88
C ALA A 207 -10.19 4.71 -1.24
N GLY A 208 -10.55 5.05 -2.49
CA GLY A 208 -11.92 4.86 -3.01
C GLY A 208 -12.36 3.40 -2.99
N ILE A 209 -11.53 2.50 -3.51
CA ILE A 209 -11.78 1.05 -3.49
C ILE A 209 -11.92 0.54 -2.06
N LEU A 210 -11.03 0.92 -1.15
CA LEU A 210 -11.07 0.50 0.25
C LEU A 210 -12.33 1.01 0.94
N TYR A 211 -12.74 2.26 0.68
CA TYR A 211 -13.98 2.83 1.19
C TYR A 211 -15.20 2.04 0.70
N HIS A 212 -15.24 1.71 -0.59
CA HIS A 212 -16.31 0.88 -1.19
C HIS A 212 -16.35 -0.52 -0.55
N LEU A 213 -15.20 -1.20 -0.48
CA LEU A 213 -15.08 -2.54 0.12
C LEU A 213 -15.40 -2.55 1.62
N ASN A 214 -15.29 -1.40 2.28
CA ASN A 214 -15.66 -1.19 3.68
C ASN A 214 -17.08 -0.66 3.85
N ASN A 215 -18.00 -0.98 2.94
CA ASN A 215 -19.41 -0.58 3.00
C ASN A 215 -19.61 0.94 3.11
N ASN A 216 -18.75 1.72 2.46
CA ASN A 216 -18.76 3.18 2.49
C ASN A 216 -18.58 3.77 3.91
N ILE A 217 -17.79 3.08 4.74
CA ILE A 217 -17.36 3.56 6.06
C ILE A 217 -15.88 3.91 6.00
N SER A 218 -15.54 5.12 6.46
CA SER A 218 -14.14 5.52 6.58
C SER A 218 -13.53 4.91 7.84
N SER A 219 -12.40 4.25 7.70
CA SER A 219 -11.66 3.60 8.79
C SER A 219 -10.17 3.61 8.47
N SER A 220 -9.34 3.37 9.48
CA SER A 220 -7.91 3.11 9.32
C SER A 220 -7.39 2.34 10.53
N VAL A 221 -6.26 1.66 10.38
CA VAL A 221 -5.56 1.04 11.51
C VAL A 221 -5.03 2.12 12.44
N GLU A 222 -4.36 3.12 11.88
CA GLU A 222 -3.82 4.24 12.62
C GLU A 222 -4.49 5.54 12.22
N LYS A 223 -4.82 6.37 13.21
CA LYS A 223 -5.14 7.78 13.01
C LYS A 223 -3.84 8.55 13.19
N ILE A 224 -3.27 9.01 12.09
CA ILE A 224 -2.14 9.92 12.15
C ILE A 224 -2.69 11.32 11.91
N ILE A 225 -2.38 12.25 12.82
CA ILE A 225 -2.52 13.67 12.56
C ILE A 225 -1.28 14.04 11.74
N LEU A 226 -1.47 14.44 10.48
CA LEU A 226 -0.35 14.60 9.55
C LEU A 226 0.65 15.70 9.96
N ASP A 227 0.26 16.59 10.86
CA ASP A 227 1.17 17.57 11.47
C ASP A 227 2.40 16.90 12.12
N ASP A 228 2.27 15.67 12.63
CA ASP A 228 3.37 14.92 13.25
C ASP A 228 4.30 14.21 12.25
N PHE A 229 3.87 14.01 10.98
CA PHE A 229 4.68 13.36 9.93
C PHE A 229 5.33 14.35 8.96
N MET A 230 4.86 15.60 8.93
CA MET A 230 5.46 16.66 8.10
C MET A 230 6.82 17.14 8.62
N TYR A 231 7.19 16.81 9.86
CA TYR A 231 8.47 17.19 10.49
C TYR A 231 9.46 16.02 10.60
N ASP A 232 9.79 15.40 9.46
CA ASP A 232 11.18 14.98 9.16
C ASP A 232 11.39 14.52 7.71
N ILE A 233 10.49 14.88 6.78
CA ILE A 233 10.78 14.80 5.34
C ILE A 233 11.62 16.03 4.97
N LYS A 234 12.86 16.08 5.47
CA LYS A 234 13.85 16.98 4.90
C LYS A 234 14.25 16.45 3.53
N PHE A 235 13.99 17.26 2.50
CA PHE A 235 14.67 17.22 1.19
C PHE A 235 16.15 17.58 1.35
N GLU A 236 16.91 16.78 2.10
CA GLU A 236 18.35 16.93 2.22
C GLU A 236 19.03 16.28 1.00
N ARG A 237 19.45 17.14 0.06
CA ARG A 237 20.52 16.82 -0.89
C ARG A 237 21.81 16.60 -0.10
N GLY A 238 22.03 15.35 0.34
CA GLY A 238 23.33 14.87 0.80
C GLY A 238 23.47 14.70 2.31
N ALA A 239 24.25 13.67 2.64
CA ALA A 239 24.71 13.19 3.95
C ALA A 239 23.71 12.34 4.77
N ILE A 240 23.92 11.02 4.66
CA ILE A 240 23.39 9.98 5.53
C ILE A 240 23.91 10.18 6.96
N ILE A 241 23.02 10.39 7.93
CA ILE A 241 23.19 9.96 9.33
C ILE A 241 21.82 9.47 9.85
N THR A 242 21.86 8.29 10.46
CA THR A 242 20.77 7.41 10.92
C THR A 242 19.87 7.99 12.03
N LEU A 243 18.55 7.69 11.99
CA LEU A 243 17.64 7.35 13.12
C LEU A 243 16.18 7.07 12.63
N ASP A 244 15.59 5.97 13.09
CA ASP A 244 14.18 5.51 13.04
C ASP A 244 13.35 5.74 11.74
N TYR A 245 13.45 4.85 10.74
CA TYR A 245 13.02 5.17 9.36
C TYR A 245 11.53 4.99 8.99
N PHE A 246 11.05 5.93 8.16
CA PHE A 246 10.27 5.73 6.92
C PHE A 246 10.71 6.80 5.89
N ILE A 247 11.02 6.46 4.61
CA ILE A 247 11.28 7.50 3.58
C ILE A 247 10.80 7.09 2.17
N LYS A 248 9.93 7.92 1.56
CA LYS A 248 9.55 7.91 0.13
C LYS A 248 10.34 8.99 -0.64
N TYR A 249 11.39 8.63 -1.37
CA TYR A 249 11.96 9.46 -2.45
C TYR A 249 11.69 8.80 -3.79
N ILE A 250 10.78 9.39 -4.57
CA ILE A 250 10.55 8.93 -5.93
C ILE A 250 11.52 9.65 -6.89
N HIS A 251 12.63 9.02 -7.22
CA HIS A 251 13.29 9.23 -8.53
C HIS A 251 13.50 7.86 -9.18
N VAL A 252 12.85 7.68 -10.33
CA VAL A 252 12.86 6.45 -11.12
C VAL A 252 14.28 6.17 -11.59
N LYS A 253 14.85 5.03 -11.19
CA LYS A 253 16.04 4.49 -11.85
C LYS A 253 15.70 3.23 -12.61
N THR A 254 15.76 3.36 -13.93
CA THR A 254 15.99 2.25 -14.85
C THR A 254 17.44 2.34 -15.31
N GLU A 255 17.97 1.28 -15.94
CA GLU A 255 19.27 1.30 -16.63
C GLU A 255 19.28 2.26 -17.86
N LEU A 256 18.12 2.83 -18.20
CA LEU A 256 17.89 3.68 -19.37
C LEU A 256 17.47 5.12 -19.01
N THR A 257 17.46 5.51 -17.74
CA THR A 257 17.07 6.88 -17.37
C THR A 257 18.19 7.85 -17.77
N LYS A 258 17.96 8.67 -18.81
CA LYS A 258 18.74 9.90 -19.07
C LYS A 258 18.09 11.07 -18.34
N ASP A 259 18.92 11.90 -17.72
CA ASP A 259 18.51 13.11 -17.00
C ASP A 259 18.17 14.24 -17.99
N GLU A 260 16.99 14.82 -17.84
CA GLU A 260 16.70 16.23 -18.16
C GLU A 260 16.17 16.94 -16.91
#